data_AF-A0A847D4T7-F1
#
_entry.id   AF-A0A847D4T7-F1
#
_cell.length_a   1.000
_cell.length_b   1.000
_cell.length_c   1.000
_cell.angle_alpha   90.00
_cell.angle_beta   90.00
_cell.angle_gamma   90.00
#
_symmetry.space_group_name_H-M   'P 1'
#
loop_
_entity.id
_entity.type
_entity.pdbx_description
1 polymer ?
#
loop_
_entity_poly.entity_id
_entity_poly.type
_entity_poly.pdbx_seq_one_letter_code
_entity_poly.pdbx_strand_id
1 'polypeptide(L)'
;MKRADEPKTTPTEVSVEKFIEEIQQPKKKEDAYALLALFGEVTGEEAKMWGPSIIGFGKYHYRYASGHEGDAPLAAFSPRKTSLTFYFMLPDGKREELLAKLGKHKTGKGCVYVNKLSDIDTAVLKEMIREDIAHATQLYGGEAADKALPAASIAKRLGFEKFQKRAVLGRERAVADDFAELDSYDTDVDAGKYDLIFSYVLTLEELKARVWDTINHDRLNPEGYLYIAYPKIGNKSYDTSVHRDAIFPSLGVDDGKGTVGDSTLKFARLVKLDDTFTLVGMKNAVKSKDHKTKNLY
;
A
#
# COMPACT_ATOMS: atom_id res chain seq x y z
N MET A 1 -20.74 10.96 20.25
CA MET A 1 -20.88 10.49 18.85
C MET A 1 -19.53 10.73 18.19
N LYS A 2 -18.71 9.69 17.98
CA LYS A 2 -17.35 9.85 17.41
C LYS A 2 -17.46 10.30 15.94
N ARG A 3 -16.67 11.30 15.51
CA ARG A 3 -16.64 11.74 14.11
C ARG A 3 -16.08 10.61 13.23
N ALA A 4 -16.47 10.57 11.95
CA ALA A 4 -16.06 9.51 11.01
C ALA A 4 -14.53 9.42 10.80
N ASP A 5 -13.79 10.46 11.19
CA ASP A 5 -12.34 10.61 10.96
C ASP A 5 -11.47 10.34 12.20
N GLU A 6 -12.05 9.98 13.36
CA GLU A 6 -11.26 9.66 14.56
C GLU A 6 -10.63 8.25 14.45
N PRO A 7 -9.34 8.09 14.81
CA PRO A 7 -8.70 6.77 14.82
C PRO A 7 -9.44 5.84 15.79
N LYS A 8 -9.80 4.64 15.29
CA LYS A 8 -10.58 3.66 16.07
C LYS A 8 -9.74 2.94 17.13
N THR A 9 -8.42 2.97 16.97
CA THR A 9 -7.45 2.33 17.86
C THR A 9 -6.78 3.41 18.70
N THR A 10 -7.29 3.65 19.89
CA THR A 10 -6.71 4.60 20.86
C THR A 10 -6.42 3.88 22.18
N PRO A 11 -5.53 4.40 23.04
CA PRO A 11 -5.34 3.87 24.38
C PRO A 11 -6.67 3.83 25.16
N THR A 12 -6.79 2.89 26.08
CA THR A 12 -7.96 2.71 26.93
C THR A 12 -7.53 2.47 28.39
N GLU A 13 -8.46 2.65 29.32
CA GLU A 13 -8.24 2.34 30.75
C GLU A 13 -8.44 0.85 31.08
N VAL A 14 -8.60 -0.02 30.07
CA VAL A 14 -8.73 -1.46 30.28
C VAL A 14 -7.36 -2.03 30.68
N SER A 15 -7.31 -2.77 31.78
CA SER A 15 -6.09 -3.47 32.22
C SER A 15 -5.73 -4.58 31.23
N VAL A 16 -4.46 -4.63 30.86
CA VAL A 16 -3.90 -5.66 29.97
C VAL A 16 -4.02 -7.04 30.61
N GLU A 17 -3.74 -7.14 31.92
CA GLU A 17 -3.83 -8.38 32.69
C GLU A 17 -5.26 -8.91 32.70
N LYS A 18 -6.25 -8.04 33.00
CA LYS A 18 -7.67 -8.43 32.97
C LYS A 18 -8.08 -8.93 31.59
N PHE A 19 -7.65 -8.26 30.53
CA PHE A 19 -7.90 -8.70 29.15
C PHE A 19 -7.28 -10.07 28.85
N ILE A 20 -6.04 -10.33 29.29
CA ILE A 20 -5.39 -11.63 29.11
C ILE A 20 -6.11 -12.71 29.94
N GLU A 21 -6.61 -12.39 31.13
CA GLU A 21 -7.35 -13.33 31.98
C GLU A 21 -8.67 -13.80 31.37
N GLU A 22 -9.32 -13.00 30.53
CA GLU A 22 -10.54 -13.38 29.81
C GLU A 22 -10.31 -14.44 28.72
N ILE A 23 -9.05 -14.68 28.33
CA ILE A 23 -8.70 -15.68 27.32
C ILE A 23 -8.98 -17.09 27.85
N GLN A 24 -9.95 -17.76 27.24
CA GLN A 24 -10.41 -19.09 27.66
C GLN A 24 -9.43 -20.22 27.35
N GLN A 25 -8.61 -20.08 26.31
CA GLN A 25 -7.67 -21.13 25.90
C GLN A 25 -6.37 -21.02 26.74
N PRO A 26 -6.04 -22.00 27.59
CA PRO A 26 -4.91 -21.87 28.53
C PRO A 26 -3.58 -21.59 27.83
N LYS A 27 -3.29 -22.32 26.75
CA LYS A 27 -2.06 -22.13 25.99
C LYS A 27 -1.94 -20.74 25.37
N LYS A 28 -3.06 -20.15 24.97
CA LYS A 28 -3.10 -18.80 24.39
C LYS A 28 -2.84 -17.74 25.45
N LYS A 29 -3.37 -17.94 26.66
CA LYS A 29 -3.13 -17.09 27.82
C LYS A 29 -1.65 -17.10 28.21
N GLU A 30 -1.04 -18.29 28.28
CA GLU A 30 0.41 -18.44 28.50
C GLU A 30 1.23 -17.70 27.45
N ASP A 31 0.92 -17.93 26.16
CA ASP A 31 1.62 -17.27 25.06
C ASP A 31 1.44 -15.74 25.10
N ALA A 32 0.25 -15.25 25.51
CA ALA A 32 -0.01 -13.82 25.67
C ALA A 32 0.82 -13.19 26.80
N TYR A 33 0.97 -13.86 27.94
CA TYR A 33 1.86 -13.40 29.02
C TYR A 33 3.34 -13.44 28.61
N ALA A 34 3.76 -14.49 27.90
CA ALA A 34 5.13 -14.57 27.38
C ALA A 34 5.43 -13.44 26.40
N LEU A 35 4.47 -13.09 25.54
CA LEU A 35 4.58 -11.94 24.64
C LEU A 35 4.55 -10.61 25.37
N LEU A 36 3.71 -10.45 26.40
CA LEU A 36 3.68 -9.25 27.24
C LEU A 36 5.06 -8.98 27.85
N ALA A 37 5.70 -10.00 28.42
CA ALA A 37 7.04 -9.91 28.97
C ALA A 37 8.09 -9.62 27.88
N LEU A 38 8.05 -10.33 26.75
CA LEU A 38 9.01 -10.17 25.66
C LEU A 38 8.96 -8.76 25.05
N PHE A 39 7.77 -8.24 24.77
CA PHE A 39 7.61 -6.89 24.23
C PHE A 39 8.03 -5.84 25.27
N GLY A 40 7.65 -6.01 26.54
CA GLY A 40 8.09 -5.12 27.62
C GLY A 40 9.62 -5.08 27.77
N GLU A 41 10.28 -6.24 27.67
CA GLU A 41 11.75 -6.33 27.70
C GLU A 41 12.41 -5.59 26.53
N VAL A 42 11.91 -5.78 25.31
CA VAL A 42 12.51 -5.17 24.12
C VAL A 42 12.24 -3.67 24.03
N THR A 43 11.05 -3.25 24.42
CA THR A 43 10.62 -1.85 24.31
C THR A 43 11.07 -1.00 25.49
N GLY A 44 11.19 -1.59 26.69
CA GLY A 44 11.35 -0.84 27.94
C GLY A 44 10.08 -0.09 28.37
N GLU A 45 8.94 -0.36 27.74
CA GLU A 45 7.69 0.39 27.92
C GLU A 45 6.64 -0.46 28.66
N GLU A 46 5.75 0.22 29.38
CA GLU A 46 4.58 -0.42 29.98
C GLU A 46 3.50 -0.65 28.92
N ALA A 47 2.87 -1.83 28.95
CA ALA A 47 1.82 -2.18 28.03
C ALA A 47 0.51 -1.44 28.35
N LYS A 48 -0.21 -1.01 27.30
CA LYS A 48 -1.58 -0.48 27.41
C LYS A 48 -2.50 -1.17 26.43
N MET A 49 -3.79 -1.25 26.78
CA MET A 49 -4.82 -1.68 25.84
C MET A 49 -5.12 -0.57 24.85
N TRP A 50 -5.05 -0.89 23.56
CA TRP A 50 -5.42 -0.05 22.44
C TRP A 50 -6.66 -0.61 21.75
N GLY A 51 -7.75 0.16 21.80
CA GLY A 51 -9.06 -0.33 21.37
C GLY A 51 -9.46 -1.63 22.10
N PRO A 52 -10.21 -2.53 21.43
CA PRO A 52 -10.81 -3.68 22.12
C PRO A 52 -9.90 -4.90 22.26
N SER A 53 -8.73 -4.94 21.62
CA SER A 53 -7.97 -6.20 21.49
C SER A 53 -6.48 -6.09 21.22
N ILE A 54 -5.92 -4.88 21.16
CA ILE A 54 -4.49 -4.68 20.88
C ILE A 54 -3.79 -4.34 22.18
N ILE A 55 -2.70 -5.03 22.47
CA ILE A 55 -1.77 -4.70 23.54
C ILE A 55 -0.62 -3.95 22.87
N GLY A 56 -0.43 -2.68 23.23
CA GLY A 56 0.55 -1.79 22.63
C GLY A 56 1.55 -1.25 23.65
N PHE A 57 2.74 -0.94 23.17
CA PHE A 57 3.89 -0.47 23.94
C PHE A 57 4.39 0.84 23.33
N GLY A 58 4.67 1.83 24.19
CA GLY A 58 5.03 3.18 23.75
C GLY A 58 3.98 3.82 22.84
N LYS A 59 4.35 4.95 22.23
CA LYS A 59 3.51 5.62 21.23
C LYS A 59 4.33 6.51 20.29
N TYR A 60 3.83 6.69 19.07
CA TYR A 60 4.26 7.75 18.16
C TYR A 60 3.04 8.49 17.61
N HIS A 61 3.27 9.73 17.19
CA HIS A 61 2.28 10.55 16.52
C HIS A 61 2.56 10.55 15.01
N TYR A 62 1.52 10.41 14.20
CA TYR A 62 1.62 10.46 12.75
C TYR A 62 0.70 11.54 12.20
N ARG A 63 1.17 12.27 11.18
CA ARG A 63 0.38 13.23 10.41
C ARG A 63 0.58 12.95 8.93
N TYR A 64 -0.49 12.79 8.15
CA TYR A 64 -0.43 12.64 6.69
C TYR A 64 -0.58 13.99 5.99
N ALA A 65 -0.14 14.08 4.73
CA ALA A 65 -0.31 15.27 3.89
C ALA A 65 -1.79 15.70 3.70
N SER A 66 -2.74 14.76 3.84
CA SER A 66 -4.18 15.08 3.83
C SER A 66 -4.66 15.82 5.08
N GLY A 67 -3.80 16.02 6.07
CA GLY A 67 -4.16 16.53 7.40
C GLY A 67 -4.71 15.46 8.35
N HIS A 68 -4.92 14.21 7.91
CA HIS A 68 -5.30 13.13 8.80
C HIS A 68 -4.13 12.78 9.73
N GLU A 69 -4.38 12.71 11.02
CA GLU A 69 -3.37 12.46 12.03
C GLU A 69 -3.91 11.62 13.19
N GLY A 70 -3.00 11.09 14.00
CA GLY A 70 -3.36 10.31 15.18
C GLY A 70 -2.15 9.72 15.88
N ASP A 71 -2.44 8.95 16.93
CA ASP A 71 -1.42 8.21 17.68
C ASP A 71 -1.51 6.72 17.38
N ALA A 72 -0.38 6.05 17.42
CA ALA A 72 -0.28 4.59 17.31
C ALA A 72 0.79 4.05 18.28
N PRO A 73 0.67 2.78 18.71
CA PRO A 73 1.70 2.16 19.55
C PRO A 73 2.99 1.94 18.76
N LEU A 74 4.15 2.10 19.42
CA LEU A 74 5.47 1.87 18.81
C LEU A 74 5.71 0.39 18.49
N ALA A 75 5.21 -0.50 19.33
CA ALA A 75 5.17 -1.93 19.07
C ALA A 75 3.85 -2.49 19.61
N ALA A 76 3.26 -3.47 18.91
CA ALA A 76 1.98 -4.03 19.35
C ALA A 76 1.74 -5.46 18.90
N PHE A 77 0.92 -6.16 19.70
CA PHE A 77 0.38 -7.46 19.34
C PHE A 77 -1.08 -7.62 19.78
N SER A 78 -1.73 -8.68 19.29
CA SER A 78 -3.09 -9.05 19.67
C SER A 78 -3.24 -10.56 19.76
N PRO A 79 -3.56 -11.12 20.94
CA PRO A 79 -3.81 -12.55 21.12
C PRO A 79 -5.24 -12.91 20.66
N ARG A 80 -5.51 -12.76 19.36
CA ARG A 80 -6.83 -13.05 18.76
C ARG A 80 -7.24 -14.52 18.91
N LYS A 81 -8.54 -14.77 18.82
CA LYS A 81 -9.15 -16.10 18.95
C LYS A 81 -8.47 -17.20 18.12
N THR A 82 -8.01 -16.90 16.91
CA THR A 82 -7.44 -17.88 15.97
C THR A 82 -5.93 -17.71 15.72
N SER A 83 -5.31 -16.63 16.19
CA SER A 83 -3.89 -16.34 15.92
C SER A 83 -3.31 -15.34 16.92
N LEU A 84 -2.02 -15.45 17.21
CA LEU A 84 -1.22 -14.36 17.72
C LEU A 84 -0.94 -13.45 16.53
N THR A 85 -1.28 -12.17 16.64
CA THR A 85 -1.12 -11.20 15.55
C THR A 85 -0.13 -10.15 15.99
N PHE A 86 0.95 -9.98 15.24
CA PHE A 86 1.94 -8.93 15.43
C PHE A 86 1.71 -7.84 14.39
N TYR A 87 1.84 -6.58 14.80
CA TYR A 87 1.71 -5.42 13.92
C TYR A 87 3.10 -4.81 13.74
N PHE A 88 3.55 -4.72 12.50
CA PHE A 88 4.89 -4.24 12.16
C PHE A 88 4.83 -3.28 10.97
N MET A 89 5.59 -2.19 11.08
CA MET A 89 6.00 -1.23 10.06
C MET A 89 7.50 -1.39 9.80
N LEU A 90 7.93 -2.60 9.42
CA LEU A 90 9.32 -2.85 9.06
C LEU A 90 9.68 -2.18 7.73
N PRO A 91 10.93 -1.70 7.57
CA PRO A 91 11.41 -1.20 6.29
C PRO A 91 11.42 -2.30 5.22
N ASP A 92 11.25 -1.91 3.97
CA ASP A 92 11.30 -2.83 2.83
C ASP A 92 12.65 -3.57 2.80
N GLY A 93 12.64 -4.86 2.44
CA GLY A 93 13.83 -5.72 2.41
C GLY A 93 14.16 -6.35 3.75
N LYS A 94 14.12 -5.57 4.85
CA LYS A 94 14.31 -6.11 6.21
C LYS A 94 13.15 -7.01 6.62
N ARG A 95 11.93 -6.66 6.22
CA ARG A 95 10.74 -7.46 6.47
C ARG A 95 10.88 -8.87 5.90
N GLU A 96 11.25 -8.98 4.62
CA GLU A 96 11.42 -10.26 3.94
C GLU A 96 12.55 -11.09 4.55
N GLU A 97 13.68 -10.46 4.89
CA GLU A 97 14.83 -11.09 5.53
C GLU A 97 14.45 -11.76 6.87
N LEU A 98 13.74 -11.03 7.73
CA LEU A 98 13.36 -11.50 9.06
C LEU A 98 12.25 -12.55 9.00
N LEU A 99 11.25 -12.36 8.13
CA LEU A 99 10.18 -13.34 7.94
C LEU A 99 10.73 -14.69 7.48
N ALA A 100 11.76 -14.71 6.62
CA ALA A 100 12.39 -15.96 6.18
C ALA A 100 13.00 -16.77 7.34
N LYS A 101 13.40 -16.10 8.43
CA LYS A 101 14.02 -16.71 9.62
C LYS A 101 13.02 -16.97 10.75
N LEU A 102 11.84 -16.34 10.72
CA LEU A 102 10.90 -16.30 11.85
C LEU A 102 10.30 -17.67 12.21
N GLY A 103 10.11 -18.57 11.25
CA GLY A 103 9.42 -19.85 11.46
C GLY A 103 8.03 -19.88 10.82
N LYS A 104 7.10 -20.67 11.36
CA LYS A 104 5.79 -20.90 10.73
C LYS A 104 4.82 -19.74 10.99
N HIS A 105 4.54 -18.97 9.93
CA HIS A 105 3.68 -17.79 10.01
C HIS A 105 2.84 -17.60 8.73
N LYS A 106 1.90 -16.66 8.78
CA LYS A 106 1.22 -16.08 7.61
C LYS A 106 1.40 -14.56 7.64
N THR A 107 1.32 -13.92 6.48
CA THR A 107 1.55 -12.47 6.35
C THR A 107 0.30 -11.75 5.80
N GLY A 108 -0.01 -10.59 6.39
CA GLY A 108 -0.86 -9.56 5.78
C GLY A 108 0.01 -8.40 5.28
N LYS A 109 -0.61 -7.25 4.98
CA LYS A 109 0.14 -6.04 4.55
C LYS A 109 1.08 -5.52 5.65
N GLY A 110 0.55 -5.24 6.84
CA GLY A 110 1.33 -4.81 8.02
C GLY A 110 1.23 -5.76 9.22
N CYS A 111 0.63 -6.93 9.03
CA CYS A 111 0.41 -7.90 10.10
C CYS A 111 1.16 -9.20 9.84
N VAL A 112 1.62 -9.84 10.92
CA VAL A 112 2.15 -11.21 10.91
C VAL A 112 1.28 -12.06 11.82
N TYR A 113 0.83 -13.20 11.32
CA TYR A 113 -0.07 -14.11 12.02
C TYR A 113 0.66 -15.40 12.35
N VAL A 114 0.65 -15.76 13.62
CA VAL A 114 1.26 -16.98 14.16
C VAL A 114 0.19 -17.74 14.94
N ASN A 115 0.18 -19.06 14.89
CA ASN A 115 -0.84 -19.84 15.58
C ASN A 115 -0.56 -19.91 17.10
N LYS A 116 0.66 -20.27 17.48
CA LYS A 116 1.17 -20.34 18.86
C LYS A 116 2.63 -19.91 18.91
N LEU A 117 3.11 -19.44 20.06
CA LEU A 117 4.45 -18.84 20.16
C LEU A 117 5.57 -19.84 19.80
N SER A 118 5.38 -21.12 20.11
CA SER A 118 6.32 -22.21 19.76
C SER A 118 6.46 -22.49 18.25
N ASP A 119 5.64 -21.87 17.39
CA ASP A 119 5.77 -22.00 15.94
C ASP A 119 6.86 -21.06 15.36
N ILE A 120 7.40 -20.14 16.16
CA ILE A 120 8.35 -19.12 15.73
C ILE A 120 9.60 -19.03 16.63
N ASP A 121 10.66 -18.48 16.07
CA ASP A 121 11.88 -18.10 16.79
C ASP A 121 11.67 -16.76 17.50
N THR A 122 11.71 -16.78 18.83
CA THR A 122 11.51 -15.58 19.66
C THR A 122 12.69 -14.62 19.61
N ALA A 123 13.90 -15.07 19.26
CA ALA A 123 15.04 -14.18 19.05
C ALA A 123 14.84 -13.33 17.79
N VAL A 124 14.35 -13.96 16.70
CA VAL A 124 13.98 -13.24 15.47
C VAL A 124 12.82 -12.29 15.73
N LEU A 125 11.82 -12.70 16.53
CA LEU A 125 10.74 -11.79 16.92
C LEU A 125 11.25 -10.55 17.67
N LYS A 126 12.20 -10.72 18.61
CA LYS A 126 12.84 -9.60 19.31
C LYS A 126 13.57 -8.66 18.34
N GLU A 127 14.26 -9.21 17.34
CA GLU A 127 14.92 -8.43 16.28
C GLU A 127 13.89 -7.64 15.45
N MET A 128 12.79 -8.28 15.03
CA MET A 128 11.70 -7.60 14.32
C MET A 128 11.13 -6.43 15.12
N ILE A 129 10.92 -6.58 16.43
CA ILE A 129 10.42 -5.49 17.28
C ILE A 129 11.43 -4.33 17.33
N ARG A 130 12.74 -4.60 17.44
CA ARG A 130 13.77 -3.54 17.46
C ARG A 130 13.84 -2.78 16.15
N GLU A 131 13.82 -3.49 15.02
CA GLU A 131 13.83 -2.88 13.68
C GLU A 131 12.56 -2.06 13.43
N ASP A 132 11.41 -2.54 13.91
CA ASP A 132 10.14 -1.81 13.85
C ASP A 132 10.18 -0.50 14.63
N ILE A 133 10.66 -0.54 15.88
CA ILE A 133 10.82 0.65 16.72
C ILE A 133 11.84 1.62 16.11
N ALA A 134 12.97 1.13 15.61
CA ALA A 134 13.99 1.96 14.98
C ALA A 134 13.41 2.67 13.74
N HIS A 135 12.65 1.95 12.91
CA HIS A 135 12.03 2.51 11.72
C HIS A 135 10.94 3.53 12.08
N ALA A 136 10.06 3.22 13.04
CA ALA A 136 9.07 4.16 13.53
C ALA A 136 9.73 5.41 14.13
N THR A 137 10.81 5.26 14.88
CA THR A 137 11.55 6.40 15.45
C THR A 137 12.21 7.24 14.36
N GLN A 138 12.72 6.62 13.30
CA GLN A 138 13.26 7.35 12.15
C GLN A 138 12.17 8.14 11.41
N LEU A 139 10.98 7.57 11.26
CA LEU A 139 9.86 8.22 10.57
C LEU A 139 9.16 9.29 11.42
N TYR A 140 9.06 9.08 12.73
CA TYR A 140 8.19 9.84 13.63
C TYR A 140 8.91 10.46 14.84
N GLY A 141 10.23 10.30 14.96
CA GLY A 141 11.00 10.86 16.06
C GLY A 141 11.46 12.30 15.82
N GLY A 142 11.52 13.12 16.87
CA GLY A 142 12.04 14.49 16.81
C GLY A 142 11.27 15.42 15.86
N GLU A 143 11.96 16.35 15.19
CA GLU A 143 11.38 17.29 14.21
C GLU A 143 10.67 16.61 13.02
N ALA A 144 10.83 15.28 12.84
CA ALA A 144 10.13 14.52 11.81
C ALA A 144 8.65 14.25 12.16
N ALA A 145 8.28 14.22 13.45
CA ALA A 145 6.90 13.98 13.91
C ALA A 145 5.90 15.03 13.40
N ASP A 146 6.37 16.28 13.24
CA ASP A 146 5.55 17.41 12.76
C ASP A 146 5.51 17.50 11.23
N LYS A 147 6.38 16.77 10.53
CA LYS A 147 6.39 16.73 9.07
C LYS A 147 5.33 15.74 8.60
N ALA A 148 4.46 16.22 7.70
CA ALA A 148 3.48 15.36 7.07
C ALA A 148 4.18 14.18 6.37
N LEU A 149 3.83 12.96 6.75
CA LEU A 149 4.25 11.74 6.08
C LEU A 149 3.93 11.85 4.59
N PRO A 150 4.89 11.50 3.72
CA PRO A 150 4.56 11.26 2.33
C PRO A 150 3.57 10.09 2.27
N ALA A 151 2.44 10.29 1.60
CA ALA A 151 1.62 9.15 1.19
C ALA A 151 2.52 8.20 0.38
N ALA A 152 2.40 6.88 0.60
CA ALA A 152 3.12 5.92 -0.25
C ALA A 152 2.89 6.28 -1.72
N SER A 153 3.98 6.42 -2.49
CA SER A 153 3.91 6.89 -3.87
C SER A 153 2.96 6.02 -4.69
N ILE A 154 2.42 6.58 -5.78
CA ILE A 154 1.57 5.77 -6.65
C ILE A 154 2.32 4.58 -7.25
N ALA A 155 3.62 4.74 -7.52
CA ALA A 155 4.49 3.67 -7.99
C ALA A 155 4.48 2.49 -7.03
N LYS A 156 4.71 2.74 -5.73
CA LYS A 156 4.67 1.71 -4.69
C LYS A 156 3.26 1.14 -4.49
N ARG A 157 2.22 1.99 -4.52
CA ARG A 157 0.81 1.54 -4.34
C ARG A 157 0.32 0.63 -5.46
N LEU A 158 0.80 0.83 -6.69
CA LEU A 158 0.37 0.06 -7.87
C LEU A 158 1.37 -1.02 -8.29
N GLY A 159 2.52 -1.10 -7.62
CA GLY A 159 3.55 -2.09 -7.87
C GLY A 159 4.24 -1.87 -9.20
N PHE A 160 4.71 -0.64 -9.46
CA PHE A 160 5.34 -0.27 -10.73
C PHE A 160 6.78 -0.80 -10.86
N GLU A 161 7.43 -1.15 -9.75
CA GLU A 161 8.77 -1.73 -9.67
C GLU A 161 8.92 -3.07 -10.40
N LYS A 162 7.82 -3.80 -10.61
CA LYS A 162 7.84 -5.08 -11.32
C LYS A 162 7.96 -4.93 -12.85
N PHE A 163 7.64 -3.76 -13.38
CA PHE A 163 7.62 -3.51 -14.83
C PHE A 163 9.04 -3.12 -15.27
N GLN A 164 9.56 -3.75 -16.32
CA GLN A 164 10.94 -3.56 -16.73
C GLN A 164 11.07 -2.33 -17.62
N LYS A 165 10.31 -2.27 -18.72
CA LYS A 165 10.29 -1.11 -19.63
C LYS A 165 9.12 -0.18 -19.29
N ARG A 166 9.43 1.03 -18.82
CA ARG A 166 8.48 2.01 -18.27
C ARG A 166 8.66 3.38 -18.93
N ALA A 167 7.56 4.09 -19.17
CA ALA A 167 7.57 5.51 -19.54
C ALA A 167 6.67 6.32 -18.61
N VAL A 168 7.12 7.51 -18.22
CA VAL A 168 6.36 8.49 -17.41
C VAL A 168 6.35 9.82 -18.14
N LEU A 169 5.16 10.19 -18.62
CA LEU A 169 4.96 11.32 -19.53
C LEU A 169 4.20 12.44 -18.82
N GLY A 170 4.62 13.70 -19.06
CA GLY A 170 4.00 14.87 -18.46
C GLY A 170 4.29 15.05 -16.97
N ARG A 171 5.44 14.56 -16.48
CA ARG A 171 5.83 14.57 -15.05
C ARG A 171 5.89 15.98 -14.47
N GLU A 172 6.15 16.99 -15.29
CA GLU A 172 6.14 18.40 -14.90
C GLU A 172 4.78 18.88 -14.36
N ARG A 173 3.71 18.12 -14.61
CA ARG A 173 2.35 18.38 -14.13
C ARG A 173 2.05 17.73 -12.76
N ALA A 174 2.95 16.88 -12.27
CA ALA A 174 2.79 16.21 -10.99
C ALA A 174 2.96 17.20 -9.82
N VAL A 175 2.19 16.99 -8.74
CA VAL A 175 2.27 17.81 -7.52
C VAL A 175 3.38 17.29 -6.59
N ALA A 176 3.75 16.01 -6.71
CA ALA A 176 4.76 15.34 -5.90
C ALA A 176 5.59 14.38 -6.77
N ASP A 177 6.75 13.96 -6.26
CA ASP A 177 7.59 12.97 -6.93
C ASP A 177 7.09 11.55 -6.70
N ASP A 178 6.02 11.20 -7.43
CA ASP A 178 5.32 9.92 -7.38
C ASP A 178 6.13 8.70 -7.91
N PHE A 179 7.34 8.94 -8.41
CA PHE A 179 8.18 7.95 -9.11
C PHE A 179 9.61 7.88 -8.56
N ALA A 180 9.89 8.51 -7.41
CA ALA A 180 11.22 8.57 -6.83
C ALA A 180 11.82 7.19 -6.51
N GLU A 181 10.98 6.18 -6.26
CA GLU A 181 11.43 4.82 -5.95
C GLU A 181 11.68 3.94 -7.19
N LEU A 182 11.42 4.45 -8.40
CA LEU A 182 11.73 3.72 -9.63
C LEU A 182 13.22 3.92 -9.99
N ASP A 183 13.89 2.82 -10.27
CA ASP A 183 15.29 2.75 -10.69
C ASP A 183 15.55 3.45 -12.03
N SER A 184 14.61 3.37 -12.98
CA SER A 184 14.66 4.09 -14.26
C SER A 184 13.30 4.09 -14.96
N TYR A 185 13.08 5.10 -15.81
CA TYR A 185 11.96 5.16 -16.76
C TYR A 185 12.26 6.19 -17.85
N ASP A 186 11.64 6.00 -19.02
CA ASP A 186 11.71 6.96 -20.11
C ASP A 186 10.77 8.14 -19.85
N THR A 187 11.16 9.33 -20.26
CA THR A 187 10.33 10.56 -20.17
C THR A 187 9.62 10.90 -21.47
N ASP A 188 9.80 10.08 -22.50
CA ASP A 188 9.09 10.09 -23.76
C ASP A 188 8.82 8.63 -24.21
N VAL A 189 7.95 8.43 -25.19
CA VAL A 189 7.70 7.11 -25.79
C VAL A 189 8.45 6.99 -27.11
N ASP A 190 9.39 6.05 -27.17
CA ASP A 190 10.09 5.70 -28.41
C ASP A 190 9.20 4.83 -29.34
N ALA A 191 9.77 4.34 -30.43
CA ALA A 191 9.09 3.42 -31.36
C ALA A 191 8.89 1.99 -30.77
N GLY A 192 9.31 1.76 -29.52
CA GLY A 192 9.24 0.48 -28.85
C GLY A 192 7.97 0.28 -28.02
N LYS A 193 7.91 -0.90 -27.38
CA LYS A 193 6.83 -1.29 -26.48
C LYS A 193 7.23 -1.17 -25.02
N TYR A 194 6.22 -0.94 -24.18
CA TYR A 194 6.36 -0.71 -22.75
C TYR A 194 5.50 -1.71 -21.96
N ASP A 195 5.99 -2.08 -20.79
CA ASP A 195 5.21 -2.83 -19.80
C ASP A 195 4.28 -1.89 -19.03
N LEU A 196 4.70 -0.63 -18.90
CA LEU A 196 3.95 0.44 -18.24
C LEU A 196 4.17 1.77 -18.96
N ILE A 197 3.08 2.43 -19.32
CA ILE A 197 3.08 3.85 -19.68
C ILE A 197 2.23 4.58 -18.64
N PHE A 198 2.80 5.60 -18.01
CA PHE A 198 2.08 6.53 -17.17
C PHE A 198 2.04 7.90 -17.85
N SER A 199 0.89 8.58 -17.81
CA SER A 199 0.76 9.91 -18.41
C SER A 199 -0.08 10.85 -17.56
N TYR A 200 0.40 12.07 -17.35
CA TYR A 200 -0.44 13.19 -16.89
C TYR A 200 -1.08 13.91 -18.07
N VAL A 201 -2.39 14.08 -18.02
CA VAL A 201 -3.19 14.84 -19.00
C VAL A 201 -4.06 15.85 -18.26
N LEU A 202 -4.40 16.97 -18.89
CA LEU A 202 -5.22 18.02 -18.29
C LEU A 202 -6.65 18.04 -18.84
N THR A 203 -6.85 17.52 -20.05
CA THR A 203 -8.15 17.56 -20.74
C THR A 203 -8.61 16.19 -21.21
N LEU A 204 -9.91 16.08 -21.49
CA LEU A 204 -10.48 14.86 -22.07
C LEU A 204 -9.90 14.59 -23.47
N GLU A 205 -9.56 15.63 -24.21
CA GLU A 205 -8.95 15.52 -25.55
C GLU A 205 -7.54 14.91 -25.45
N GLU A 206 -6.70 15.39 -24.54
CA GLU A 206 -5.37 14.82 -24.30
C GLU A 206 -5.46 13.36 -23.83
N LEU A 207 -6.42 13.05 -22.97
CA LEU A 207 -6.68 11.68 -22.52
C LEU A 207 -7.00 10.76 -23.71
N LYS A 208 -7.93 11.17 -24.57
CA LYS A 208 -8.30 10.44 -25.79
C LYS A 208 -7.11 10.25 -26.71
N ALA A 209 -6.37 11.33 -26.97
CA ALA A 209 -5.19 11.29 -27.82
C ALA A 209 -4.16 10.29 -27.30
N ARG A 210 -3.92 10.25 -25.98
CA ARG A 210 -2.95 9.31 -25.39
C ARG A 210 -3.41 7.85 -25.49
N VAL A 211 -4.69 7.58 -25.27
CA VAL A 211 -5.25 6.23 -25.43
C VAL A 211 -5.11 5.76 -26.87
N TRP A 212 -5.54 6.58 -27.83
CA TRP A 212 -5.50 6.22 -29.25
C TRP A 212 -4.09 6.14 -29.80
N ASP A 213 -3.16 7.00 -29.37
CA ASP A 213 -1.75 6.88 -29.71
C ASP A 213 -1.16 5.55 -29.22
N THR A 214 -1.50 5.13 -28.00
CA THR A 214 -1.06 3.84 -27.44
C THR A 214 -1.57 2.66 -28.26
N ILE A 215 -2.83 2.73 -28.71
CA ILE A 215 -3.47 1.69 -29.54
C ILE A 215 -2.87 1.67 -30.95
N ASN A 216 -2.85 2.82 -31.62
CA ASN A 216 -2.49 2.92 -33.04
C ASN A 216 -1.01 2.60 -33.30
N HIS A 217 -0.13 2.88 -32.33
CA HIS A 217 1.29 2.56 -32.42
C HIS A 217 1.68 1.29 -31.65
N ASP A 218 0.71 0.51 -31.16
CA ASP A 218 0.92 -0.77 -30.47
C ASP A 218 1.99 -0.69 -29.35
N ARG A 219 1.90 0.37 -28.53
CA ARG A 219 2.97 0.74 -27.59
C ARG A 219 3.07 -0.12 -26.34
N LEU A 220 2.13 -1.03 -26.10
CA LEU A 220 2.12 -1.87 -24.89
C LEU A 220 2.47 -3.33 -25.21
N ASN A 221 3.37 -3.89 -24.41
CA ASN A 221 3.58 -5.33 -24.37
C ASN A 221 2.27 -6.07 -23.98
N PRO A 222 2.14 -7.36 -24.32
CA PRO A 222 1.09 -8.21 -23.77
C PRO A 222 1.02 -8.08 -22.24
N GLU A 223 -0.19 -7.92 -21.71
CA GLU A 223 -0.43 -7.67 -20.28
C GLU A 223 0.16 -6.37 -19.70
N GLY A 224 0.72 -5.50 -20.54
CA GLY A 224 1.19 -4.16 -20.17
C GLY A 224 0.05 -3.20 -19.79
N TYR A 225 0.40 -2.11 -19.13
CA TYR A 225 -0.55 -1.15 -18.57
C TYR A 225 -0.35 0.27 -19.10
N LEU A 226 -1.46 0.94 -19.37
CA LEU A 226 -1.53 2.39 -19.53
C LEU A 226 -2.26 2.99 -18.32
N TYR A 227 -1.61 3.89 -17.62
CA TYR A 227 -2.22 4.71 -16.57
C TYR A 227 -2.24 6.17 -17.01
N ILE A 228 -3.42 6.80 -16.93
CA ILE A 228 -3.58 8.22 -17.25
C ILE A 228 -4.11 8.95 -16.03
N ALA A 229 -3.33 9.91 -15.52
CA ALA A 229 -3.71 10.84 -14.47
C ALA A 229 -4.40 12.05 -15.09
N TYR A 230 -5.63 12.33 -14.66
CA TYR A 230 -6.40 13.49 -15.11
C TYR A 230 -6.95 14.30 -13.93
N PRO A 231 -7.01 15.64 -14.03
CA PRO A 231 -7.52 16.48 -12.95
C PRO A 231 -9.02 16.22 -12.76
N LYS A 232 -9.44 16.00 -11.52
CA LYS A 232 -10.85 15.76 -11.19
C LYS A 232 -11.64 17.06 -11.08
N ILE A 233 -12.96 16.96 -11.19
CA ILE A 233 -13.85 18.10 -11.01
C ILE A 233 -13.67 18.69 -9.62
N GLY A 234 -13.52 20.02 -9.55
CA GLY A 234 -13.30 20.74 -8.30
C GLY A 234 -11.87 20.67 -7.75
N ASN A 235 -10.90 20.21 -8.56
CA ASN A 235 -9.48 20.36 -8.20
C ASN A 235 -9.11 21.85 -8.08
N LYS A 236 -8.08 22.15 -7.29
CA LYS A 236 -7.64 23.54 -7.01
C LYS A 236 -6.33 23.92 -7.73
N SER A 237 -5.73 23.00 -8.49
CA SER A 237 -4.41 23.17 -9.09
C SER A 237 -4.47 23.58 -10.56
N TYR A 238 -5.55 23.22 -11.25
CA TYR A 238 -5.73 23.46 -12.68
C TYR A 238 -7.13 24.01 -12.97
N ASP A 239 -7.21 24.92 -13.93
CA ASP A 239 -8.49 25.45 -14.43
C ASP A 239 -9.27 24.41 -15.27
N THR A 240 -8.65 23.26 -15.54
CA THR A 240 -9.22 22.16 -16.32
C THR A 240 -9.61 21.00 -15.41
N SER A 241 -10.58 20.21 -15.86
CA SER A 241 -10.96 18.96 -15.22
C SER A 241 -11.57 18.00 -16.23
N VAL A 242 -11.53 16.71 -15.92
CA VAL A 242 -12.18 15.66 -16.72
C VAL A 242 -13.26 14.98 -15.89
N HIS A 243 -14.49 15.00 -16.41
CA HIS A 243 -15.60 14.28 -15.82
C HIS A 243 -15.40 12.78 -16.04
N ARG A 244 -15.38 11.98 -14.96
CA ARG A 244 -15.20 10.52 -15.01
C ARG A 244 -16.14 9.85 -16.00
N ASP A 245 -17.43 10.20 -15.91
CA ASP A 245 -18.47 9.55 -16.73
C ASP A 245 -18.41 9.94 -18.21
N ALA A 246 -17.60 10.94 -18.57
CA ALA A 246 -17.35 11.28 -19.97
C ALA A 246 -16.24 10.39 -20.59
N ILE A 247 -15.37 9.76 -19.79
CA ILE A 247 -14.19 9.06 -20.31
C ILE A 247 -14.58 7.87 -21.19
N PHE A 248 -15.37 6.93 -20.67
CA PHE A 248 -15.73 5.71 -21.41
C PHE A 248 -16.57 5.96 -22.66
N PRO A 249 -17.63 6.79 -22.63
CA PRO A 249 -18.35 7.15 -23.85
C PRO A 249 -17.44 7.79 -24.90
N SER A 250 -16.51 8.64 -24.45
CA SER A 250 -15.61 9.34 -25.37
C SER A 250 -14.61 8.41 -26.07
N LEU A 251 -14.26 7.30 -25.44
CA LEU A 251 -13.33 6.29 -25.95
C LEU A 251 -14.03 5.17 -26.73
N GLY A 252 -15.36 5.17 -26.80
CA GLY A 252 -16.12 4.08 -27.42
C GLY A 252 -15.92 2.75 -26.69
N VAL A 253 -15.95 2.79 -25.35
CA VAL A 253 -15.80 1.57 -24.54
C VAL A 253 -17.08 0.73 -24.61
N ASP A 254 -16.94 -0.56 -24.90
CA ASP A 254 -18.06 -1.51 -24.88
C ASP A 254 -18.59 -1.70 -23.44
N ASP A 255 -19.89 -1.43 -23.23
CA ASP A 255 -20.56 -1.46 -21.93
C ASP A 255 -20.57 -2.85 -21.25
N GLY A 256 -20.33 -3.94 -21.99
CA GLY A 256 -20.29 -5.30 -21.48
C GLY A 256 -18.88 -5.85 -21.25
N LYS A 257 -17.89 -5.41 -22.03
CA LYS A 257 -16.52 -5.96 -22.02
C LYS A 257 -15.48 -5.00 -21.47
N GLY A 258 -15.77 -3.71 -21.38
CA GLY A 258 -14.83 -2.68 -20.93
C GLY A 258 -13.65 -2.48 -21.87
N THR A 259 -13.77 -2.90 -23.13
CA THR A 259 -12.71 -2.81 -24.15
C THR A 259 -12.86 -1.50 -24.91
N VAL A 260 -11.75 -0.83 -25.20
CA VAL A 260 -11.72 0.46 -25.92
C VAL A 260 -11.85 0.20 -27.42
N GLY A 261 -13.00 0.52 -28.02
CA GLY A 261 -13.31 0.18 -29.41
C GLY A 261 -13.06 -1.30 -29.70
N ASP A 262 -12.48 -1.59 -30.87
CA ASP A 262 -12.07 -2.94 -31.28
C ASP A 262 -10.62 -3.29 -30.89
N SER A 263 -10.01 -2.53 -29.97
CA SER A 263 -8.61 -2.71 -29.58
C SER A 263 -8.41 -3.86 -28.57
N THR A 264 -7.15 -4.11 -28.21
CA THR A 264 -6.81 -5.02 -27.12
C THR A 264 -6.82 -4.36 -25.74
N LEU A 265 -7.01 -3.04 -25.69
CA LEU A 265 -6.89 -2.27 -24.46
C LEU A 265 -8.21 -2.31 -23.69
N LYS A 266 -8.15 -2.80 -22.45
CA LYS A 266 -9.32 -3.00 -21.60
C LYS A 266 -9.20 -2.22 -20.31
N PHE A 267 -10.29 -1.59 -19.88
CA PHE A 267 -10.37 -0.93 -18.59
C PHE A 267 -10.02 -1.90 -17.46
N ALA A 268 -9.14 -1.47 -16.56
CA ALA A 268 -8.67 -2.27 -15.44
C ALA A 268 -9.09 -1.70 -14.08
N ARG A 269 -8.98 -0.38 -13.87
CA ARG A 269 -9.31 0.26 -12.58
C ARG A 269 -9.38 1.79 -12.67
N LEU A 270 -10.08 2.39 -11.71
CA LEU A 270 -9.98 3.82 -11.36
C LEU A 270 -9.39 3.94 -9.96
N VAL A 271 -8.43 4.84 -9.76
CA VAL A 271 -7.73 5.01 -8.47
C VAL A 271 -7.53 6.50 -8.19
N LYS A 272 -7.81 6.97 -6.96
CA LYS A 272 -7.42 8.32 -6.54
C LYS A 272 -5.89 8.40 -6.47
N LEU A 273 -5.29 9.32 -7.22
CA LEU A 273 -3.86 9.63 -7.12
C LEU A 273 -3.64 10.49 -5.88
N ASP A 274 -4.14 11.72 -5.93
CA ASP A 274 -4.03 12.75 -4.90
C ASP A 274 -5.30 13.64 -4.85
N ASP A 275 -5.18 14.83 -4.27
CA ASP A 275 -6.27 15.79 -4.19
C ASP A 275 -6.57 16.54 -5.49
N THR A 276 -5.75 16.37 -6.52
CA THR A 276 -5.88 16.98 -7.84
C THR A 276 -6.29 15.96 -8.90
N PHE A 277 -5.61 14.81 -8.95
CA PHE A 277 -5.69 13.83 -10.02
C PHE A 277 -6.44 12.56 -9.63
N THR A 278 -7.11 11.97 -10.62
CA THR A 278 -7.60 10.59 -10.61
C THR A 278 -6.92 9.81 -11.73
N LEU A 279 -6.65 8.53 -11.49
CA LEU A 279 -6.04 7.63 -12.45
C LEU A 279 -7.07 6.71 -13.07
N VAL A 280 -7.10 6.68 -14.39
CA VAL A 280 -7.71 5.58 -15.16
C VAL A 280 -6.60 4.63 -15.60
N GLY A 281 -6.72 3.37 -15.22
CA GLY A 281 -5.81 2.29 -15.60
C GLY A 281 -6.46 1.38 -16.64
N MET A 282 -5.75 1.11 -17.71
CA MET A 282 -6.14 0.19 -18.78
C MET A 282 -5.02 -0.84 -19.00
N LYS A 283 -5.40 -2.08 -19.33
CA LYS A 283 -4.48 -3.20 -19.54
C LYS A 283 -4.59 -3.72 -20.97
N ASN A 284 -3.46 -3.99 -21.61
CA ASN A 284 -3.44 -4.77 -22.84
C ASN A 284 -3.87 -6.22 -22.52
N ALA A 285 -5.03 -6.64 -23.02
CA ALA A 285 -5.64 -7.93 -22.71
C ALA A 285 -5.00 -9.11 -23.47
N VAL A 286 -4.05 -8.85 -24.38
CA VAL A 286 -3.27 -9.90 -25.06
C VAL A 286 -2.48 -10.70 -24.01
N LYS A 287 -2.59 -12.02 -24.08
CA LYS A 287 -1.82 -12.95 -23.23
C LYS A 287 -0.42 -13.13 -23.79
N SER A 288 0.59 -13.12 -22.92
CA SER A 288 1.96 -13.45 -23.33
C SER A 288 2.06 -14.91 -23.78
N LYS A 289 2.93 -15.19 -24.76
CA LYS A 289 3.13 -16.54 -25.30
C LYS A 289 3.80 -17.51 -24.31
N ASP A 290 4.37 -17.01 -23.21
CA ASP A 290 5.05 -17.82 -22.19
C ASP A 290 4.12 -18.61 -21.25
N HIS A 291 2.79 -18.48 -21.42
CA HIS A 291 1.81 -19.25 -20.65
C HIS A 291 1.30 -20.54 -21.33
N LYS A 292 2.02 -21.04 -22.35
CA LYS A 292 1.81 -22.39 -22.90
C LYS A 292 3.10 -23.23 -22.88
N THR A 293 3.48 -23.70 -21.69
CA THR A 293 3.96 -25.09 -21.42
C THR A 293 4.30 -25.26 -19.94
N LYS A 294 3.28 -25.50 -19.12
CA LYS A 294 3.42 -26.36 -17.94
C LYS A 294 2.19 -27.25 -17.92
N ASN A 295 2.22 -28.29 -18.75
CA ASN A 295 1.44 -29.50 -18.52
C ASN A 295 2.08 -30.66 -19.30
N LEU A 296 2.42 -31.69 -18.52
CA LEU A 296 2.59 -33.11 -18.87
C LEU A 296 3.78 -33.44 -19.78
N TYR A 297 4.86 -33.98 -19.19
CA TYR A 297 5.03 -35.43 -18.96
C TYR A 297 5.84 -35.66 -17.69
#